data_AF-A0A9E3ISB2-F1
#
_entry.id   AF-A0A9E3ISB2-F1
#
_cell.length_a   1.000
_cell.length_b   1.000
_cell.length_c   1.000
_cell.angle_alpha   90.00
_cell.angle_beta   90.00
_cell.angle_gamma   90.00
#
_symmetry.space_group_name_H-M   'P 1'
#
loop_
_entity.id
_entity.type
_entity.pdbx_description
1 polymer ?
#
loop_
_entity_poly.entity_id
_entity_poly.type
_entity_poly.pdbx_seq_one_letter_code
_entity_poly.pdbx_strand_id
1 'polypeptide(L)'
;MAGTDFHYRWDWKFTSPPEALWPLVSNTDRFNRDCGFPSVTVLPPVTGSQAPLTNARRLQTIVAGVALEWEELAFEWLEPVRFSVDRVYRNGPFARLRTQCDLAPAPGGGTALCYQLWIKPAGLLGRLAIPYAIGRRSRTIIERVLRRYDAFAARGLRASQLAQAPRLADGGSGRLEAAGRVLVAQASQSEPLVQKLTTFVAAADDLAVMRMRPYALADQWGASRRETLQLCLHATRAGLLDFGWTLICPHCRGAQASQSTLTTLSGAGHCDSCQVDFTANFDQSVEVTFTPNPAIRTVPTVAYCVGGPQVTPHIVAQQILAPAESRTLSLSLNPGRYRVRAVREPAQQAFRVEPSAPAELNIALGASPLGEPSVAPAGRLTVANTTGAQQTVILEHVAWSDQSTTAAEVTSLQTFRDLFSREVLRRGESISVGSLTVVFTDLKNSTRLYKDIGDAPAFGRVLTHFEILKAAVAAEGGALVKTMGDAIMAVFPRPLPALRAMLRAQQHLARPQDFELPPEVSPQTSTPKPLALKAGLHCGPCLVINQNDRLDYFGTTVNFTARLCGLCTGTDLILSSALQADPEVAAHLAGLPETAHVCTETTSLKGFGDEAFEIWRVSAP
;
A
#
# COMPACT_ATOMS: atom_id res chain seq x y z
N MET A 1 26.04 -14.85 -46.32
CA MET A 1 25.35 -15.98 -45.65
C MET A 1 24.36 -15.42 -44.64
N ALA A 2 23.06 -15.47 -44.95
CA ALA A 2 22.01 -15.06 -44.02
C ALA A 2 22.14 -15.88 -42.73
N GLY A 3 22.27 -15.20 -41.59
CA GLY A 3 22.41 -15.89 -40.30
C GLY A 3 21.10 -16.54 -39.89
N THR A 4 21.13 -17.82 -39.58
CA THR A 4 19.98 -18.55 -39.03
C THR A 4 19.61 -17.98 -37.66
N ASP A 5 18.40 -17.42 -37.56
CA ASP A 5 17.77 -17.11 -36.29
C ASP A 5 17.39 -18.42 -35.59
N PHE A 6 17.48 -18.45 -34.26
CA PHE A 6 17.11 -19.62 -33.46
C PHE A 6 15.72 -19.44 -32.88
N HIS A 7 14.90 -20.49 -32.95
CA HIS A 7 13.59 -20.55 -32.31
C HIS A 7 13.51 -21.81 -31.45
N TYR A 8 13.29 -21.64 -30.15
CA TYR A 8 13.04 -22.72 -29.21
C TYR A 8 11.60 -22.64 -28.72
N ARG A 9 10.93 -23.78 -28.73
CA ARG A 9 9.59 -23.95 -28.17
C ARG A 9 9.60 -25.15 -27.24
N TRP A 10 9.14 -24.93 -26.01
CA TRP A 10 9.03 -25.96 -24.98
C TRP A 10 7.61 -25.98 -24.43
N ASP A 11 6.98 -27.14 -24.49
CA ASP A 11 5.61 -27.35 -24.01
C ASP A 11 5.67 -28.29 -22.79
N TRP A 12 4.97 -27.91 -21.72
CA TRP A 12 4.81 -28.71 -20.50
C TRP A 12 3.36 -28.76 -20.07
N LYS A 13 3.01 -29.80 -19.30
CA LYS A 13 1.70 -29.97 -18.66
C LYS A 13 1.87 -29.96 -17.15
N PHE A 14 0.99 -29.23 -16.48
CA PHE A 14 0.97 -29.00 -15.05
C PHE A 14 -0.42 -29.28 -14.48
N THR A 15 -0.51 -29.65 -13.20
CA THR A 15 -1.78 -30.05 -12.57
C THR A 15 -2.58 -28.85 -12.08
N SER A 16 -1.92 -27.75 -11.73
CA SER A 16 -2.56 -26.53 -11.25
C SER A 16 -3.25 -25.77 -12.40
N PRO A 17 -4.39 -25.11 -12.16
CA PRO A 17 -5.06 -24.28 -13.17
C PRO A 17 -4.25 -23.00 -13.47
N PRO A 18 -4.46 -22.36 -14.64
CA PRO A 18 -3.69 -21.18 -15.05
C PRO A 18 -3.69 -20.06 -14.00
N GLU A 19 -4.83 -19.82 -13.36
CA GLU A 19 -5.03 -18.78 -12.35
C GLU A 19 -4.17 -19.01 -11.10
N ALA A 20 -3.98 -20.28 -10.70
CA ALA A 20 -3.15 -20.62 -9.55
C ALA A 20 -1.65 -20.57 -9.89
N LEU A 21 -1.30 -20.89 -11.14
CA LEU A 21 0.10 -20.93 -11.59
C LEU A 21 0.63 -19.55 -12.01
N TRP A 22 -0.25 -18.68 -12.51
CA TRP A 22 0.09 -17.35 -13.02
C TRP A 22 0.89 -16.49 -12.04
N PRO A 23 0.52 -16.33 -10.76
CA PRO A 23 1.26 -15.49 -9.81
C PRO A 23 2.70 -15.97 -9.58
N LEU A 24 2.99 -17.25 -9.83
CA LEU A 24 4.33 -17.83 -9.70
C LEU A 24 5.13 -17.67 -10.99
N VAL A 25 4.54 -18.04 -12.13
CA VAL A 25 5.24 -18.06 -13.44
C VAL A 25 5.43 -16.66 -14.01
N SER A 26 4.48 -15.75 -13.79
CA SER A 26 4.58 -14.35 -14.23
C SER A 26 5.41 -13.48 -13.28
N ASN A 27 5.86 -14.01 -12.14
CA ASN A 27 6.84 -13.35 -11.29
C ASN A 27 8.24 -13.50 -11.90
N THR A 28 8.49 -12.77 -12.99
CA THR A 28 9.71 -12.88 -13.78
C THR A 28 10.97 -12.53 -12.98
N ASP A 29 10.86 -11.67 -11.96
CA ASP A 29 11.95 -11.36 -11.04
C ASP A 29 12.37 -12.60 -10.25
N ARG A 30 11.41 -13.22 -9.54
CA ARG A 30 11.63 -14.47 -8.82
C ARG A 30 12.02 -15.62 -9.73
N PHE A 31 11.33 -15.78 -10.86
CA PHE A 31 11.58 -16.84 -11.82
C PHE A 31 13.01 -16.79 -12.36
N ASN A 32 13.51 -15.59 -12.70
CA ASN A 32 14.87 -15.42 -13.16
C ASN A 32 15.89 -15.80 -12.06
N ARG A 33 15.66 -15.35 -10.81
CA ARG A 33 16.47 -15.74 -9.65
C ARG A 33 16.49 -17.25 -9.44
N ASP A 34 15.33 -17.88 -9.41
CA ASP A 34 15.18 -19.31 -9.14
C ASP A 34 15.76 -20.17 -10.27
N CYS A 35 15.81 -19.65 -11.50
CA CYS A 35 16.53 -20.25 -12.62
C CYS A 35 18.05 -20.02 -12.55
N GLY A 36 18.55 -19.19 -11.63
CA GLY A 36 19.96 -18.82 -11.52
C GLY A 36 20.43 -17.88 -12.64
N PHE A 37 19.51 -17.10 -13.23
CA PHE A 37 19.88 -16.04 -14.16
C PHE A 37 20.49 -14.85 -13.41
N PRO A 38 21.39 -14.06 -14.04
CA PRO A 38 22.08 -12.99 -13.36
C PRO A 38 21.14 -11.82 -13.04
N SER A 39 21.46 -11.07 -11.99
CA SER A 39 20.74 -9.86 -11.61
C SER A 39 20.90 -8.76 -12.67
N VAL A 40 19.99 -7.79 -12.66
CA VAL A 40 19.95 -6.67 -13.61
C VAL A 40 20.12 -5.34 -12.88
N THR A 41 20.78 -4.40 -13.53
CA THR A 41 20.90 -3.02 -13.11
C THR A 41 20.22 -2.13 -14.13
N VAL A 42 19.37 -1.21 -13.66
CA VAL A 42 18.73 -0.21 -14.53
C VAL A 42 19.73 0.89 -14.82
N LEU A 43 19.97 1.16 -16.10
CA LEU A 43 20.83 2.23 -16.56
C LEU A 43 20.00 3.49 -16.89
N PRO A 44 20.56 4.69 -16.74
CA PRO A 44 19.89 5.92 -17.14
C PRO A 44 19.51 5.93 -18.64
N PRO A 45 18.40 6.60 -18.99
CA PRO A 45 18.03 6.80 -20.39
C PRO A 45 19.10 7.61 -21.14
N VAL A 46 19.28 7.35 -22.44
CA VAL A 46 20.19 8.11 -23.30
C VAL A 46 19.43 9.27 -23.95
N THR A 47 19.98 10.48 -23.92
CA THR A 47 19.44 11.67 -24.60
C THR A 47 20.00 11.81 -26.02
N GLY A 48 19.24 12.40 -26.95
CA GLY A 48 19.70 12.73 -28.31
C GLY A 48 19.36 11.66 -29.37
N SER A 49 20.19 11.51 -30.41
CA SER A 49 19.95 10.61 -31.55
C SER A 49 20.02 9.11 -31.21
N GLN A 50 20.41 8.78 -29.97
CA GLN A 50 20.40 7.43 -29.40
C GLN A 50 19.27 7.24 -28.37
N ALA A 51 18.26 8.12 -28.37
CA ALA A 51 17.11 8.01 -27.49
C ALA A 51 16.47 6.62 -27.61
N PRO A 52 16.09 5.99 -26.48
CA PRO A 52 15.54 4.65 -26.48
C PRO A 52 14.27 4.57 -27.33
N LEU A 53 13.98 3.37 -27.85
CA LEU A 53 12.66 3.05 -28.39
C LEU A 53 11.59 3.46 -27.39
N THR A 54 10.45 3.98 -27.86
CA THR A 54 9.41 4.54 -26.99
C THR A 54 9.01 3.56 -25.89
N ASN A 55 9.16 3.97 -24.62
CA ASN A 55 8.89 3.18 -23.41
C ASN A 55 9.83 1.99 -23.16
N ALA A 56 11.02 1.96 -23.77
CA ALA A 56 12.06 0.98 -23.49
C ALA A 56 12.93 1.40 -22.29
N ARG A 57 13.44 0.41 -21.55
CA ARG A 57 14.35 0.60 -20.42
C ARG A 57 15.73 0.05 -20.77
N ARG A 58 16.79 0.78 -20.40
CA ARG A 58 18.16 0.28 -20.54
C ARG A 58 18.53 -0.55 -19.32
N LEU A 59 18.96 -1.77 -19.56
CA LEU A 59 19.34 -2.71 -18.52
C LEU A 59 20.75 -3.23 -18.80
N GLN A 60 21.46 -3.54 -17.72
CA GLN A 60 22.77 -4.18 -17.75
C GLN A 60 22.78 -5.41 -16.83
N THR A 61 23.58 -6.40 -17.20
CA THR A 61 23.95 -7.50 -16.31
C THR A 61 25.43 -7.83 -16.50
N ILE A 62 26.05 -8.51 -15.52
CA ILE A 62 27.43 -8.96 -15.61
C ILE A 62 27.42 -10.49 -15.73
N VAL A 63 27.94 -11.01 -16.83
CA VAL A 63 28.09 -12.45 -17.06
C VAL A 63 29.56 -12.76 -17.30
N ALA A 64 30.14 -13.59 -16.43
CA ALA A 64 31.57 -13.97 -16.51
C ALA A 64 32.52 -12.76 -16.63
N GLY A 65 32.24 -11.68 -15.88
CA GLY A 65 33.02 -10.45 -15.89
C GLY A 65 32.74 -9.49 -17.06
N VAL A 66 31.88 -9.87 -18.01
CA VAL A 66 31.51 -9.04 -19.16
C VAL A 66 30.16 -8.36 -18.89
N ALA A 67 30.13 -7.04 -19.02
CA ALA A 67 28.91 -6.26 -18.96
C ALA A 67 28.09 -6.43 -20.25
N LEU A 68 26.90 -7.00 -20.12
CA LEU A 68 25.92 -7.14 -21.19
C LEU A 68 24.85 -6.08 -21.04
N GLU A 69 24.59 -5.31 -22.09
CA GLU A 69 23.62 -4.23 -22.12
C GLU A 69 22.56 -4.45 -23.19
N TRP A 70 21.31 -4.13 -22.85
CA TRP A 70 20.20 -4.19 -23.78
C TRP A 70 19.16 -3.11 -23.49
N GLU A 71 18.34 -2.85 -24.51
CA GLU A 71 17.06 -2.17 -24.36
C GLU A 71 15.96 -3.21 -24.21
N GLU A 72 15.26 -3.16 -23.09
CA GLU A 72 14.07 -3.96 -22.82
C GLU A 72 12.84 -3.16 -23.23
N LEU A 73 12.09 -3.67 -24.23
CA LEU A 73 10.83 -3.07 -24.64
C LEU A 73 9.75 -3.32 -23.58
N ALA A 74 8.68 -2.53 -23.64
CA ALA A 74 7.53 -2.71 -22.75
C ALA A 74 7.01 -4.16 -22.83
N PHE A 75 6.81 -4.79 -21.67
CA PHE A 75 6.18 -6.10 -21.58
C PHE A 75 4.76 -6.04 -22.18
N GLU A 76 4.35 -7.10 -22.85
CA GLU A 76 2.95 -7.32 -23.22
C GLU A 76 2.41 -8.50 -22.42
N TRP A 77 1.27 -8.33 -21.76
CA TRP A 77 0.61 -9.43 -21.05
C TRP A 77 -0.91 -9.30 -21.02
N LEU A 78 -1.54 -10.44 -20.79
CA LEU A 78 -2.94 -10.61 -20.49
C LEU A 78 -3.02 -11.68 -19.40
N GLU A 79 -3.43 -11.30 -18.20
CA GLU A 79 -3.61 -12.22 -17.09
C GLU A 79 -4.84 -13.12 -17.29
N PRO A 80 -4.79 -14.43 -16.96
CA PRO A 80 -3.63 -15.26 -16.62
C PRO A 80 -3.01 -15.98 -17.84
N VAL A 81 -3.27 -15.48 -19.06
CA VAL A 81 -3.09 -16.20 -20.33
C VAL A 81 -1.66 -16.13 -20.87
N ARG A 82 -1.03 -14.95 -20.91
CA ARG A 82 0.24 -14.76 -21.61
C ARG A 82 1.03 -13.58 -21.07
N PHE A 83 2.36 -13.70 -21.07
CA PHE A 83 3.25 -12.54 -21.07
C PHE A 83 4.40 -12.71 -22.08
N SER A 84 4.91 -11.59 -22.58
CA SER A 84 6.09 -11.57 -23.44
C SER A 84 6.92 -10.30 -23.26
N VAL A 85 8.20 -10.41 -23.59
CA VAL A 85 9.16 -9.30 -23.55
C VAL A 85 10.16 -9.44 -24.70
N ASP A 86 10.55 -8.31 -25.26
CA ASP A 86 11.56 -8.21 -26.31
C ASP A 86 12.76 -7.40 -25.82
N ARG A 87 13.96 -7.90 -26.11
CA ARG A 87 15.23 -7.32 -25.69
C ARG A 87 16.14 -7.15 -26.88
N VAL A 88 16.57 -5.91 -27.12
CA VAL A 88 17.52 -5.55 -28.18
C VAL A 88 18.88 -5.30 -27.54
N TYR A 89 19.84 -6.19 -27.80
CA TYR A 89 21.15 -6.15 -27.16
C TYR A 89 22.09 -5.21 -27.90
N ARG A 90 22.84 -4.42 -27.13
CA ARG A 90 23.88 -3.52 -27.64
C ARG A 90 25.23 -4.22 -27.77
N ASN A 91 25.46 -5.25 -26.94
CA ASN A 91 26.65 -6.07 -26.96
C ASN A 91 26.35 -7.52 -26.51
N GLY A 92 27.34 -8.40 -26.63
CA GLY A 92 27.23 -9.80 -26.23
C GLY A 92 26.88 -10.76 -27.37
N PRO A 93 26.47 -11.99 -27.04
CA PRO A 93 26.21 -13.05 -28.03
C PRO A 93 24.84 -12.94 -28.72
N PHE A 94 23.97 -12.06 -28.23
CA PHE A 94 22.63 -11.82 -28.77
C PHE A 94 22.59 -10.47 -29.48
N ALA A 95 21.84 -10.38 -30.56
CA ALA A 95 21.41 -9.11 -31.14
C ALA A 95 19.98 -8.77 -30.71
N ARG A 96 19.11 -9.79 -30.64
CA ARG A 96 17.72 -9.66 -30.15
C ARG A 96 17.27 -10.96 -29.50
N LEU A 97 16.49 -10.86 -28.43
CA LEU A 97 15.88 -11.98 -27.72
C LEU A 97 14.43 -11.62 -27.41
N ARG A 98 13.49 -12.41 -27.92
CA ARG A 98 12.09 -12.36 -27.51
C ARG A 98 11.77 -13.60 -26.68
N THR A 99 11.14 -13.38 -25.54
CA THR A 99 10.64 -14.44 -24.65
C THR A 99 9.13 -14.33 -24.55
N GLN A 100 8.44 -15.46 -24.63
CA GLN A 100 6.99 -15.54 -24.43
C GLN A 100 6.65 -16.77 -23.59
N CYS A 101 5.71 -16.60 -22.66
CA CYS A 101 5.11 -17.67 -21.90
C CYS A 101 3.59 -17.61 -22.07
N ASP A 102 3.01 -18.74 -22.47
CA ASP A 102 1.60 -18.96 -22.70
C ASP A 102 1.07 -19.98 -21.70
N LEU A 103 -0.06 -19.70 -21.06
CA LEU A 103 -0.79 -20.61 -20.19
C LEU A 103 -2.20 -20.79 -20.78
N ALA A 104 -2.58 -22.05 -20.99
CA ALA A 104 -3.92 -22.40 -21.42
C ALA A 104 -4.47 -23.55 -20.55
N PRO A 105 -5.78 -23.62 -20.30
CA PRO A 105 -6.39 -24.80 -19.68
C PRO A 105 -6.05 -26.07 -20.46
N ALA A 106 -5.54 -27.10 -19.78
CA ALA A 106 -5.24 -28.38 -20.43
C ALA A 106 -6.50 -29.26 -20.58
N PRO A 107 -6.60 -30.06 -21.66
CA PRO A 107 -7.64 -31.10 -21.76
C PRO A 107 -7.51 -32.09 -20.60
N GLY A 108 -8.54 -32.16 -19.74
CA GLY A 108 -8.53 -32.98 -18.51
C GLY A 108 -8.22 -32.23 -17.22
N GLY A 109 -8.09 -30.89 -17.26
CA GLY A 109 -7.78 -30.05 -16.10
C GLY A 109 -6.30 -29.70 -15.99
N GLY A 110 -5.99 -28.64 -15.24
CA GLY A 110 -4.64 -28.10 -15.10
C GLY A 110 -4.23 -27.14 -16.22
N THR A 111 -2.92 -26.98 -16.44
CA THR A 111 -2.35 -25.99 -17.36
C THR A 111 -1.46 -26.64 -18.42
N ALA A 112 -1.70 -26.29 -19.69
CA ALA A 112 -0.75 -26.45 -20.78
C ALA A 112 0.07 -25.17 -20.90
N LEU A 113 1.37 -25.25 -20.57
CA LEU A 113 2.28 -24.11 -20.60
C LEU A 113 3.22 -24.24 -21.79
N CYS A 114 3.29 -23.20 -22.63
CA CYS A 114 4.22 -23.11 -23.75
C CYS A 114 5.19 -21.95 -23.52
N TYR A 115 6.49 -22.23 -23.55
CA TYR A 115 7.55 -21.24 -23.38
C TYR A 115 8.39 -21.17 -24.66
N GLN A 116 8.47 -19.96 -25.23
CA GLN A 116 9.07 -19.72 -26.52
C GLN A 116 10.18 -18.67 -26.44
N LEU A 117 11.26 -18.92 -27.17
CA LEU A 117 12.41 -18.05 -27.30
C LEU A 117 12.75 -17.85 -28.78
N TRP A 118 12.72 -16.61 -29.26
CA TRP A 118 13.24 -16.22 -30.57
C TRP A 118 14.54 -15.45 -30.37
N ILE A 119 15.63 -15.94 -30.95
CA ILE A 119 16.97 -15.42 -30.70
C ILE A 119 17.65 -15.10 -32.02
N LYS A 120 17.99 -13.83 -32.20
CA LYS A 120 18.86 -13.37 -33.27
C LYS A 120 20.30 -13.33 -32.76
N PRO A 121 21.23 -14.16 -33.27
CA PRO A 121 22.62 -14.18 -32.80
C PRO A 121 23.39 -12.93 -33.19
N ALA A 122 24.34 -12.52 -32.35
CA ALA A 122 25.37 -11.55 -32.71
C ALA A 122 26.70 -12.25 -33.05
N GLY A 123 27.19 -12.03 -34.27
CA GLY A 123 28.47 -12.57 -34.74
C GLY A 123 28.56 -14.11 -34.76
N LEU A 124 29.78 -14.63 -34.86
CA LEU A 124 30.05 -16.08 -34.88
C LEU A 124 29.95 -16.71 -33.48
N LEU A 125 30.36 -15.97 -32.44
CA LEU A 125 30.31 -16.42 -31.04
C LEU A 125 28.87 -16.74 -30.61
N GLY A 126 27.91 -15.87 -30.95
CA GLY A 126 26.50 -16.10 -30.66
C GLY A 126 25.97 -17.38 -31.30
N ARG A 127 26.32 -17.64 -32.56
CA ARG A 127 25.88 -18.83 -33.31
C ARG A 127 26.35 -20.15 -32.67
N LEU A 128 27.50 -20.15 -32.00
CA LEU A 128 28.04 -21.33 -31.31
C LEU A 128 27.53 -21.44 -29.86
N ALA A 129 27.44 -20.32 -29.14
CA ALA A 129 27.05 -20.31 -27.74
C ALA A 129 25.55 -20.62 -27.52
N ILE A 130 24.67 -20.12 -28.39
CA ILE A 130 23.21 -20.20 -28.22
C ILE A 130 22.70 -21.65 -28.19
N PRO A 131 23.04 -22.55 -29.14
CA PRO A 131 22.56 -23.93 -29.13
C PRO A 131 22.90 -24.70 -27.86
N TYR A 132 24.10 -24.50 -27.32
CA TYR A 132 24.55 -25.20 -26.12
C TYR A 132 23.94 -24.61 -24.85
N ALA A 133 24.05 -23.28 -24.67
CA ALA A 133 23.60 -22.62 -23.45
C ALA A 133 22.06 -22.61 -23.31
N ILE A 134 21.34 -22.30 -24.40
CA ILE A 134 19.87 -22.18 -24.38
C ILE A 134 19.22 -23.52 -24.73
N GLY A 135 19.62 -24.13 -25.84
CA GLY A 135 18.95 -25.32 -26.38
C GLY A 135 19.02 -26.55 -25.47
N ARG A 136 20.10 -26.71 -24.67
CA ARG A 136 20.30 -27.89 -23.82
C ARG A 136 20.22 -27.62 -22.32
N ARG A 137 20.79 -26.51 -21.84
CA ARG A 137 20.86 -26.22 -20.40
C ARG A 137 19.62 -25.48 -19.87
N SER A 138 19.13 -24.44 -20.56
CA SER A 138 18.01 -23.62 -20.07
C SER A 138 16.70 -24.40 -19.95
N ARG A 139 16.39 -25.31 -20.89
CA ARG A 139 15.16 -26.13 -20.83
C ARG A 139 15.03 -26.88 -19.50
N THR A 140 16.08 -27.59 -19.10
CA THR A 140 16.06 -28.42 -17.87
C THR A 140 15.97 -27.57 -16.61
N ILE A 141 16.63 -26.41 -16.58
CA ILE A 141 16.57 -25.47 -15.45
C ILE A 141 15.14 -24.91 -15.31
N ILE A 142 14.59 -24.38 -16.41
CA ILE A 142 13.25 -23.80 -16.45
C ILE A 142 12.20 -24.86 -16.06
N GLU A 143 12.28 -26.05 -16.63
CA GLU A 143 11.35 -27.14 -16.30
C GLU A 143 11.38 -27.49 -14.80
N ARG A 144 12.57 -27.55 -14.19
CA ARG A 144 12.71 -27.82 -12.75
C ARG A 144 12.00 -26.75 -11.90
N VAL A 145 12.18 -25.48 -12.23
CA VAL A 145 11.55 -24.36 -11.51
C VAL A 145 10.04 -24.37 -11.71
N LEU A 146 9.55 -24.56 -12.94
CA LEU A 146 8.12 -24.62 -13.22
C LEU A 146 7.43 -25.79 -12.52
N ARG A 147 8.05 -26.98 -12.49
CA ARG A 147 7.53 -28.13 -11.74
C ARG A 147 7.47 -27.87 -10.24
N ARG A 148 8.46 -27.14 -9.70
CA ARG A 148 8.41 -26.68 -8.30
C ARG A 148 7.23 -25.74 -8.10
N TYR A 149 7.02 -24.76 -8.99
CA TYR A 149 5.89 -23.83 -8.88
C TYR A 149 4.54 -24.54 -8.95
N ASP A 150 4.37 -25.50 -9.85
CA ASP A 150 3.16 -26.32 -9.93
C ASP A 150 2.89 -27.09 -8.62
N ALA A 151 3.91 -27.74 -8.06
CA ALA A 151 3.77 -28.43 -6.77
C ALA A 151 3.40 -27.48 -5.60
N PHE A 152 3.83 -26.22 -5.66
CA PHE A 152 3.45 -25.20 -4.68
C PHE A 152 2.02 -24.69 -4.90
N ALA A 153 1.65 -24.38 -6.14
CA ALA A 153 0.31 -23.96 -6.51
C ALA A 153 -0.74 -25.02 -6.17
N ALA A 154 -0.43 -26.31 -6.39
CA ALA A 154 -1.29 -27.43 -6.03
C ALA A 154 -1.56 -27.54 -4.52
N ARG A 155 -0.70 -26.96 -3.67
CA ARG A 155 -0.86 -26.88 -2.21
C ARG A 155 -1.56 -25.59 -1.76
N GLY A 156 -1.96 -24.72 -2.67
CA GLY A 156 -2.55 -23.41 -2.37
C GLY A 156 -1.57 -22.42 -1.71
N LEU A 157 -0.25 -22.66 -1.84
CA LEU A 157 0.78 -21.80 -1.24
C LEU A 157 1.09 -20.59 -2.13
N ARG A 158 1.35 -19.44 -1.52
CA ARG A 158 1.74 -18.19 -2.21
C ARG A 158 3.24 -18.14 -2.50
N ALA A 159 3.64 -17.27 -3.44
CA ALA A 159 5.05 -17.07 -3.81
C ALA A 159 5.97 -16.74 -2.62
N SER A 160 5.47 -15.96 -1.65
CA SER A 160 6.20 -15.59 -0.42
C SER A 160 6.52 -16.79 0.49
N GLN A 161 5.86 -17.93 0.27
CA GLN A 161 6.04 -19.16 1.04
C GLN A 161 6.99 -20.15 0.34
N LEU A 162 7.57 -19.79 -0.81
CA LEU A 162 8.66 -20.52 -1.45
C LEU A 162 9.94 -20.37 -0.61
N ALA A 163 9.98 -21.02 0.56
CA ALA A 163 11.12 -20.96 1.45
C ALA A 163 12.41 -21.41 0.74
N GLN A 164 13.47 -20.63 0.91
CA GLN A 164 14.86 -21.05 0.75
C GLN A 164 15.51 -20.89 2.12
N ALA A 165 16.43 -21.77 2.52
CA ALA A 165 17.17 -21.62 3.77
C ALA A 165 18.04 -20.35 3.69
N PRO A 166 17.68 -19.25 4.37
CA PRO A 166 18.43 -18.01 4.25
C PRO A 166 19.64 -18.05 5.19
N ARG A 167 20.66 -17.23 4.88
CA ARG A 167 21.78 -17.04 5.82
C ARG A 167 21.47 -15.85 6.73
N LEU A 168 21.32 -16.13 8.02
CA LEU A 168 21.31 -15.10 9.05
C LEU A 168 22.72 -14.52 9.19
N ALA A 169 22.82 -13.28 9.67
CA ALA A 169 24.09 -12.67 10.01
C ALA A 169 24.76 -13.41 11.18
N ASP A 170 26.05 -13.19 11.40
CA ASP A 170 26.76 -13.77 12.53
C ASP A 170 26.14 -13.31 13.86
N GLY A 171 25.71 -14.27 14.69
CA GLY A 171 24.93 -14.02 15.91
C GLY A 171 23.47 -13.61 15.67
N GLY A 172 23.01 -13.58 14.42
CA GLY A 172 21.66 -13.15 14.03
C GLY A 172 20.55 -13.99 14.64
N SER A 173 20.73 -15.32 14.75
CA SER A 173 19.76 -16.20 15.44
C SER A 173 19.56 -15.80 16.90
N GLY A 174 20.66 -15.56 17.63
CA GLY A 174 20.60 -15.15 19.04
C GLY A 174 19.97 -13.77 19.22
N ARG A 175 20.25 -12.81 18.32
CA ARG A 175 19.60 -11.49 18.31
C ARG A 175 18.10 -11.60 18.01
N LEU A 176 17.71 -12.46 17.07
CA LEU A 176 16.31 -12.70 16.72
C LEU A 176 15.53 -13.30 17.90
N GLU A 177 16.09 -14.30 18.57
CA GLU A 177 15.49 -14.89 19.77
C GLU A 177 15.38 -13.88 20.92
N ALA A 178 16.42 -13.08 21.15
CA ALA A 178 16.41 -12.04 22.17
C ALA A 178 15.33 -10.98 21.90
N ALA A 179 15.23 -10.49 20.66
CA ALA A 179 14.18 -9.56 20.26
C ALA A 179 12.78 -10.17 20.39
N GLY A 180 12.61 -11.44 20.01
CA GLY A 180 11.37 -12.19 20.22
C GLY A 180 10.95 -12.23 21.69
N ARG A 181 11.87 -12.53 22.63
CA ARG A 181 11.59 -12.50 24.07
C ARG A 181 11.19 -11.11 24.57
N VAL A 182 11.87 -10.06 24.11
CA VAL A 182 11.53 -8.67 24.46
C VAL A 182 10.12 -8.31 23.99
N LEU A 183 9.73 -8.75 22.80
CA LEU A 183 8.40 -8.49 22.25
C LEU A 183 7.31 -9.25 23.02
N VAL A 184 7.52 -10.53 23.34
CA VAL A 184 6.56 -11.31 24.15
C VAL A 184 6.40 -10.73 25.56
N ALA A 185 7.47 -10.18 26.14
CA ALA A 185 7.40 -9.53 27.45
C ALA A 185 6.59 -8.20 27.44
N GLN A 186 6.33 -7.61 26.28
CA GLN A 186 5.47 -6.43 26.17
C GLN A 186 4.01 -6.89 26.16
N ALA A 187 3.26 -6.53 27.22
CA ALA A 187 1.87 -6.96 27.42
C ALA A 187 0.89 -6.64 26.27
N SER A 188 1.27 -5.80 25.32
CA SER A 188 0.49 -5.45 24.13
C SER A 188 0.69 -6.39 22.93
N GLN A 189 1.60 -7.37 23.00
CA GLN A 189 1.95 -8.21 21.85
C GLN A 189 1.49 -9.66 22.03
N SER A 190 0.85 -10.20 21.00
CA SER A 190 0.40 -11.60 20.96
C SER A 190 1.59 -12.53 20.70
N GLU A 191 1.88 -13.45 21.63
CA GLU A 191 2.96 -14.43 21.49
C GLU A 191 2.88 -15.25 20.17
N PRO A 192 1.71 -15.78 19.76
CA PRO A 192 1.56 -16.41 18.45
C PRO A 192 1.95 -15.51 17.27
N LEU A 193 1.65 -14.21 17.34
CA LEU A 193 1.97 -13.27 16.27
C LEU A 193 3.47 -12.94 16.23
N VAL A 194 4.10 -12.79 17.41
CA VAL A 194 5.56 -12.65 17.53
C VAL A 194 6.26 -13.86 16.91
N GLN A 195 5.79 -15.08 17.21
CA GLN A 195 6.36 -16.31 16.66
C GLN A 195 6.21 -16.38 15.13
N LYS A 196 5.07 -15.94 14.57
CA LYS A 196 4.88 -15.84 13.11
C LYS A 196 5.90 -14.88 12.49
N LEU A 197 6.11 -13.70 13.09
CA LEU A 197 7.07 -12.72 12.60
C LEU A 197 8.52 -13.23 12.66
N THR A 198 8.95 -13.78 13.81
CA THR A 198 10.33 -14.28 13.97
C THR A 198 10.60 -15.44 13.02
N THR A 199 9.65 -16.37 12.89
CA THR A 199 9.75 -17.49 11.93
C THR A 199 9.82 -16.99 10.49
N PHE A 200 9.01 -15.99 10.15
CA PHE A 200 9.02 -15.39 8.81
C PHE A 200 10.37 -14.72 8.51
N VAL A 201 10.89 -13.90 9.42
CA VAL A 201 12.22 -13.27 9.27
C VAL A 201 13.34 -14.31 9.19
N ALA A 202 13.23 -15.43 9.91
CA ALA A 202 14.22 -16.50 9.91
C ALA A 202 14.21 -17.38 8.65
N ALA A 203 13.05 -17.58 8.00
CA ALA A 203 12.89 -18.65 7.01
C ALA A 203 12.28 -18.21 5.67
N ALA A 204 11.62 -17.06 5.58
CA ALA A 204 11.07 -16.57 4.33
C ALA A 204 12.19 -16.23 3.34
N ASP A 205 11.91 -16.25 2.04
CA ASP A 205 12.92 -15.95 1.04
C ASP A 205 13.26 -14.44 0.98
N ASP A 206 14.43 -14.10 0.42
CA ASP A 206 14.91 -12.71 0.40
C ASP A 206 13.94 -11.74 -0.27
N LEU A 207 13.27 -12.14 -1.37
CA LEU A 207 12.28 -11.28 -2.03
C LEU A 207 11.00 -11.08 -1.19
N ALA A 208 10.71 -11.99 -0.25
CA ALA A 208 9.57 -11.85 0.65
C ALA A 208 9.89 -10.93 1.84
N VAL A 209 11.15 -10.86 2.27
CA VAL A 209 11.58 -10.00 3.39
C VAL A 209 12.18 -8.67 2.95
N MET A 210 12.51 -8.49 1.67
CA MET A 210 13.06 -7.23 1.14
C MET A 210 12.07 -6.06 1.22
N ARG A 211 10.76 -6.37 1.29
CA ARG A 211 9.69 -5.37 1.38
C ARG A 211 8.49 -5.98 2.10
N MET A 212 8.57 -6.02 3.41
CA MET A 212 7.51 -6.55 4.26
C MET A 212 6.40 -5.52 4.42
N ARG A 213 5.19 -5.90 4.01
CA ARG A 213 3.95 -5.12 4.23
C ARG A 213 3.17 -5.75 5.37
N PRO A 214 2.95 -5.03 6.49
CA PRO A 214 2.25 -5.59 7.65
C PRO A 214 0.84 -6.13 7.31
N TYR A 215 0.09 -5.44 6.45
CA TYR A 215 -1.26 -5.88 6.09
C TYR A 215 -1.25 -7.12 5.18
N ALA A 216 -0.29 -7.21 4.25
CA ALA A 216 -0.12 -8.44 3.45
C ALA A 216 0.26 -9.64 4.32
N LEU A 217 1.10 -9.44 5.34
CA LEU A 217 1.44 -10.45 6.33
C LEU A 217 0.24 -10.83 7.20
N ALA A 218 -0.52 -9.84 7.67
CA ALA A 218 -1.73 -10.06 8.46
C ALA A 218 -2.76 -10.93 7.70
N ASP A 219 -3.03 -10.58 6.44
CA ASP A 219 -3.92 -11.35 5.57
C ASP A 219 -3.39 -12.77 5.34
N GLN A 220 -2.08 -12.93 5.14
CA GLN A 220 -1.44 -14.24 5.01
C GLN A 220 -1.55 -15.08 6.29
N TRP A 221 -1.48 -14.44 7.45
CA TRP A 221 -1.46 -15.08 8.76
C TRP A 221 -2.85 -15.26 9.38
N GLY A 222 -3.90 -14.71 8.76
CA GLY A 222 -5.24 -14.61 9.35
C GLY A 222 -5.24 -13.83 10.67
N ALA A 223 -4.41 -12.78 10.76
CA ALA A 223 -4.25 -11.95 11.95
C ALA A 223 -4.85 -10.55 11.75
N SER A 224 -5.04 -9.81 12.85
CA SER A 224 -5.45 -8.41 12.77
C SER A 224 -4.39 -7.57 12.06
N ARG A 225 -4.80 -6.79 11.04
CA ARG A 225 -3.95 -5.82 10.35
C ARG A 225 -3.32 -4.81 11.31
N ARG A 226 -4.11 -4.33 12.29
CA ARG A 226 -3.66 -3.37 13.31
C ARG A 226 -2.61 -3.96 14.23
N GLU A 227 -2.86 -5.15 14.79
CA GLU A 227 -1.92 -5.81 15.70
C GLU A 227 -0.61 -6.16 14.99
N THR A 228 -0.70 -6.58 13.72
CA THR A 228 0.47 -6.90 12.90
C THR A 228 1.32 -5.66 12.62
N LEU A 229 0.69 -4.52 12.30
CA LEU A 229 1.39 -3.25 12.13
C LEU A 229 2.05 -2.78 13.44
N GLN A 230 1.33 -2.81 14.56
CA GLN A 230 1.89 -2.47 15.87
C GLN A 230 3.06 -3.38 16.23
N LEU A 231 2.95 -4.70 15.98
CA LEU A 231 4.05 -5.64 16.16
C LEU A 231 5.27 -5.25 15.32
N CYS A 232 5.10 -4.90 14.05
CA CYS A 232 6.22 -4.47 13.20
C CYS A 232 6.90 -3.19 13.73
N LEU A 233 6.13 -2.24 14.28
CA LEU A 233 6.65 -1.03 14.91
C LEU A 233 7.45 -1.34 16.19
N HIS A 234 6.89 -2.17 17.09
CA HIS A 234 7.59 -2.63 18.29
C HIS A 234 8.83 -3.46 17.96
N ALA A 235 8.75 -4.32 16.94
CA ALA A 235 9.86 -5.12 16.43
C ALA A 235 10.98 -4.23 15.88
N THR A 236 10.65 -3.09 15.27
CA THR A 236 11.64 -2.10 14.87
C THR A 236 12.36 -1.52 16.09
N ARG A 237 11.61 -1.15 17.14
CA ARG A 237 12.22 -0.64 18.38
C ARG A 237 13.07 -1.68 19.11
N ALA A 238 12.72 -2.96 19.00
CA ALA A 238 13.48 -4.08 19.53
C ALA A 238 14.73 -4.45 18.69
N GLY A 239 14.98 -3.75 17.57
CA GLY A 239 16.11 -4.03 16.67
C GLY A 239 15.93 -5.27 15.80
N LEU A 240 14.69 -5.77 15.67
CA LEU A 240 14.35 -6.92 14.83
C LEU A 240 14.18 -6.50 13.36
N LEU A 241 13.49 -5.39 13.15
CA LEU A 241 13.20 -4.80 11.84
C LEU A 241 13.80 -3.41 11.75
N ASP A 242 13.95 -2.94 10.52
CA ASP A 242 13.99 -1.52 10.18
C ASP A 242 12.74 -1.22 9.35
N PHE A 243 12.30 0.06 9.31
CA PHE A 243 11.30 0.50 8.35
C PHE A 243 11.83 1.62 7.46
N GLY A 244 11.15 1.82 6.35
CA GLY A 244 11.39 2.96 5.46
C GLY A 244 10.10 3.48 4.84
N TRP A 245 10.16 4.73 4.42
CA TRP A 245 9.12 5.46 3.71
C TRP A 245 9.36 5.34 2.21
N THR A 246 8.47 4.65 1.53
CA THR A 246 8.54 4.43 0.09
C THR A 246 7.58 5.36 -0.62
N LEU A 247 8.11 6.23 -1.48
CA LEU A 247 7.31 7.01 -2.41
C LEU A 247 6.89 6.10 -3.58
N ILE A 248 5.59 6.00 -3.80
CA ILE A 248 4.93 5.14 -4.77
C ILE A 248 4.34 6.00 -5.88
N CYS A 249 4.62 5.66 -7.13
CA CYS A 249 3.99 6.31 -8.28
C CYS A 249 2.47 6.00 -8.31
N PRO A 250 1.58 7.00 -8.45
CA PRO A 250 0.13 6.78 -8.51
C PRO A 250 -0.36 6.01 -9.76
N HIS A 251 0.51 5.83 -10.76
CA HIS A 251 0.19 5.09 -11.99
C HIS A 251 0.64 3.62 -11.91
N CYS A 252 1.95 3.38 -11.86
CA CYS A 252 2.46 2.00 -11.81
C CYS A 252 2.51 1.39 -10.41
N ARG A 253 2.25 2.16 -9.36
CA ARG A 253 2.41 1.72 -7.96
C ARG A 253 3.79 1.16 -7.62
N GLY A 254 4.78 1.43 -8.47
CA GLY A 254 6.17 1.09 -8.28
C GLY A 254 6.84 2.05 -7.30
N ALA A 255 7.72 1.51 -6.46
CA ALA A 255 8.58 2.31 -5.59
C ALA A 255 9.52 3.17 -6.44
N GLN A 256 9.53 4.49 -6.21
CA GLN A 256 10.43 5.43 -6.89
C GLN A 256 11.62 5.81 -6.00
N ALA A 257 11.37 6.01 -4.71
CA ALA A 257 12.40 6.29 -3.73
C ALA A 257 12.00 5.64 -2.40
N SER A 258 12.99 5.08 -1.70
CA SER A 258 12.82 4.60 -0.32
C SER A 258 13.74 5.41 0.59
N GLN A 259 13.18 5.98 1.64
CA GLN A 259 13.87 6.82 2.60
C GLN A 259 13.80 6.18 3.98
N SER A 260 14.88 6.23 4.75
CA SER A 260 14.90 5.68 6.11
C SER A 260 14.14 6.57 7.11
N THR A 261 13.94 7.86 6.80
CA THR A 261 13.25 8.81 7.69
C THR A 261 12.30 9.73 6.91
N LEU A 262 11.29 10.27 7.58
CA LEU A 262 10.40 11.28 7.01
C LEU A 262 11.10 12.60 6.66
N THR A 263 12.23 12.90 7.30
CA THR A 263 12.93 14.17 7.09
C THR A 263 13.60 14.23 5.72
N THR A 264 13.93 13.08 5.12
CA THR A 264 14.51 13.00 3.77
C THR A 264 13.47 12.71 2.68
N LEU A 265 12.19 12.57 3.06
CA LEU A 265 11.11 12.39 2.10
C LEU A 265 10.84 13.71 1.35
N SER A 266 10.79 13.62 0.02
CA SER A 266 10.43 14.74 -0.86
C SER A 266 8.91 14.81 -1.04
N GLY A 267 8.33 16.00 -1.01
CA GLY A 267 6.94 16.25 -1.36
C GLY A 267 6.63 16.10 -2.85
N ALA A 268 7.63 15.94 -3.70
CA ALA A 268 7.48 15.67 -5.13
C ALA A 268 8.25 14.42 -5.56
N GLY A 269 7.69 13.69 -6.54
CA GLY A 269 8.32 12.54 -7.16
C GLY A 269 8.19 12.56 -8.68
N HIS A 270 9.21 12.02 -9.35
CA HIS A 270 9.16 11.68 -10.77
C HIS A 270 9.18 10.16 -10.91
N CYS A 271 8.42 9.62 -11.86
CA CYS A 271 8.48 8.20 -12.19
C CYS A 271 9.07 7.99 -13.58
N ASP A 272 10.30 7.51 -13.67
CA ASP A 272 10.97 7.25 -14.97
C ASP A 272 10.22 6.22 -15.82
N SER A 273 9.53 5.28 -15.17
CA SER A 273 8.78 4.24 -15.89
C SER A 273 7.48 4.74 -16.49
N CYS A 274 6.81 5.68 -15.82
CA CYS A 274 5.54 6.25 -16.27
C CYS A 274 5.70 7.60 -16.96
N GLN A 275 6.88 8.23 -16.83
CA GLN A 275 7.18 9.58 -17.29
C GLN A 275 6.19 10.61 -16.75
N VAL A 276 5.90 10.54 -15.44
CA VAL A 276 4.97 11.46 -14.77
C VAL A 276 5.60 12.05 -13.52
N ASP A 277 5.35 13.35 -13.33
CA ASP A 277 5.57 14.05 -12.07
C ASP A 277 4.32 13.96 -11.21
N PHE A 278 4.50 13.83 -9.91
CA PHE A 278 3.40 13.76 -8.95
C PHE A 278 3.81 14.32 -7.60
N THR A 279 2.83 14.85 -6.87
CA THR A 279 3.00 15.29 -5.49
C THR A 279 2.81 14.10 -4.54
N ALA A 280 3.65 14.03 -3.51
CA ALA A 280 3.50 13.08 -2.44
C ALA A 280 2.17 13.33 -1.72
N ASN A 281 1.50 12.24 -1.35
CA ASN A 281 0.27 12.23 -0.58
C ASN A 281 0.34 11.03 0.38
N PHE A 282 0.17 11.29 1.67
CA PHE A 282 0.35 10.31 2.72
C PHE A 282 -0.65 9.16 2.72
N ASP A 283 -1.85 9.33 2.14
CA ASP A 283 -2.85 8.26 2.05
C ASP A 283 -2.86 7.52 0.69
N GLN A 284 -2.00 7.94 -0.25
CA GLN A 284 -1.98 7.38 -1.61
C GLN A 284 -0.58 7.00 -2.08
N SER A 285 0.39 7.91 -2.03
CA SER A 285 1.70 7.75 -2.65
C SER A 285 2.84 7.56 -1.66
N VAL A 286 2.60 7.53 -0.34
CA VAL A 286 3.64 7.22 0.66
C VAL A 286 3.25 5.99 1.45
N GLU A 287 4.07 4.94 1.34
CA GLU A 287 3.88 3.66 2.05
C GLU A 287 5.00 3.45 3.06
N VAL A 288 4.68 2.81 4.19
CA VAL A 288 5.66 2.27 5.13
C VAL A 288 5.88 0.79 4.84
N THR A 289 7.15 0.41 4.67
CA THR A 289 7.56 -0.99 4.50
C THR A 289 8.64 -1.34 5.50
N PHE A 290 8.69 -2.61 5.89
CA PHE A 290 9.65 -3.12 6.85
C PHE A 290 10.64 -4.08 6.18
N THR A 291 11.82 -4.19 6.77
CA THR A 291 12.87 -5.13 6.37
C THR A 291 13.55 -5.68 7.62
N PRO A 292 14.09 -6.91 7.61
CA PRO A 292 14.92 -7.38 8.71
C PRO A 292 16.10 -6.44 8.96
N ASN A 293 16.41 -6.18 10.23
CA ASN A 293 17.61 -5.42 10.56
C ASN A 293 18.85 -6.17 10.06
N PRO A 294 19.82 -5.51 9.39
CA PRO A 294 21.01 -6.17 8.83
C PRO A 294 21.85 -6.94 9.85
N ALA A 295 21.81 -6.57 11.14
CA ALA A 295 22.47 -7.30 12.21
C ALA A 295 21.82 -8.67 12.51
N ILE A 296 20.59 -8.90 12.05
CA ILE A 296 19.90 -10.20 12.14
C ILE A 296 20.02 -10.93 10.82
N ARG A 297 19.70 -10.25 9.72
CA ARG A 297 19.67 -10.84 8.38
C ARG A 297 19.98 -9.77 7.34
N THR A 298 21.05 -10.00 6.57
CA THR A 298 21.34 -9.18 5.40
C THR A 298 20.46 -9.64 4.24
N VAL A 299 19.68 -8.72 3.68
CA VAL A 299 18.82 -8.98 2.51
C VAL A 299 19.40 -8.26 1.30
N PRO A 300 19.84 -8.97 0.25
CA PRO A 300 20.36 -8.34 -0.96
C PRO A 300 19.27 -7.52 -1.67
N THR A 301 19.55 -6.24 -1.93
CA THR A 301 18.70 -5.39 -2.77
C THR A 301 19.08 -5.57 -4.25
N VAL A 302 18.79 -6.75 -4.79
CA VAL A 302 19.06 -7.09 -6.20
C VAL A 302 17.75 -7.34 -6.92
N ALA A 303 17.62 -6.79 -8.13
CA ALA A 303 16.55 -7.10 -9.05
C ALA A 303 17.08 -8.07 -10.12
N TYR A 304 16.21 -8.95 -10.60
CA TYR A 304 16.40 -9.86 -11.73
C TYR A 304 15.43 -9.55 -12.88
N CYS A 305 14.35 -8.82 -12.60
CA CYS A 305 13.45 -8.22 -13.58
C CYS A 305 12.72 -7.01 -12.97
N VAL A 306 12.57 -5.93 -13.73
CA VAL A 306 11.94 -4.69 -13.24
C VAL A 306 10.63 -4.34 -13.95
N GLY A 307 10.24 -5.10 -14.98
CA GLY A 307 9.10 -4.77 -15.85
C GLY A 307 8.03 -5.86 -15.97
N GLY A 308 8.18 -6.99 -15.29
CA GLY A 308 7.26 -8.12 -15.44
C GLY A 308 5.90 -7.93 -14.74
N PRO A 309 4.90 -8.78 -15.04
CA PRO A 309 3.52 -8.62 -14.55
C PRO A 309 3.41 -8.49 -13.02
N GLN A 310 4.13 -9.32 -12.26
CA GLN A 310 4.06 -9.29 -10.79
C GLN A 310 4.82 -8.13 -10.14
N VAL A 311 5.52 -7.30 -10.91
CA VAL A 311 6.02 -6.00 -10.42
C VAL A 311 4.85 -5.02 -10.26
N THR A 312 3.81 -5.15 -11.10
CA THR A 312 2.61 -4.31 -11.11
C THR A 312 1.35 -5.18 -11.15
N PRO A 313 1.05 -5.96 -10.09
CA PRO A 313 0.00 -6.97 -10.10
C PRO A 313 -1.42 -6.40 -10.24
N HIS A 314 -1.61 -5.07 -10.07
CA HIS A 314 -2.89 -4.41 -10.33
C HIS A 314 -3.15 -4.16 -11.82
N ILE A 315 -2.13 -4.30 -12.67
CA ILE A 315 -2.26 -4.20 -14.14
C ILE A 315 -2.54 -5.60 -14.67
N VAL A 316 -3.79 -5.83 -15.05
CA VAL A 316 -4.28 -7.15 -15.53
C VAL A 316 -3.99 -7.36 -17.02
N ALA A 317 -3.79 -6.29 -17.79
CA ALA A 317 -3.30 -6.39 -19.16
C ALA A 317 -2.48 -5.16 -19.56
N GLN A 318 -1.44 -5.41 -20.36
CA GLN A 318 -0.66 -4.37 -21.02
C GLN A 318 -0.42 -4.78 -22.48
N GLN A 319 -0.72 -3.91 -23.44
CA GLN A 319 -0.69 -4.20 -24.87
C GLN A 319 -0.05 -3.05 -25.63
N ILE A 320 0.72 -3.35 -26.67
CA ILE A 320 1.26 -2.34 -27.57
C ILE A 320 0.38 -2.28 -28.82
N LEU A 321 -0.21 -1.11 -29.08
CA LEU A 321 -1.06 -0.87 -30.25
C LEU A 321 -0.41 0.16 -31.18
N ALA A 322 -0.24 -0.20 -32.45
CA ALA A 322 0.15 0.72 -33.50
C ALA A 322 -0.94 1.79 -33.75
N PRO A 323 -0.61 2.92 -34.42
CA PRO A 323 -1.63 3.90 -34.83
C PRO A 323 -2.74 3.21 -35.64
N ALA A 324 -4.00 3.56 -35.35
CA ALA A 324 -5.21 2.98 -35.94
C ALA A 324 -5.42 1.46 -35.72
N GLU A 325 -4.60 0.82 -34.88
CA GLU A 325 -4.82 -0.58 -34.49
C GLU A 325 -5.94 -0.70 -33.45
N SER A 326 -6.76 -1.74 -33.57
CA SER A 326 -7.72 -2.14 -32.55
C SER A 326 -7.46 -3.57 -32.12
N ARG A 327 -7.56 -3.85 -30.82
CA ARG A 327 -7.36 -5.18 -30.26
C ARG A 327 -8.47 -5.53 -29.27
N THR A 328 -9.05 -6.71 -29.45
CA THR A 328 -10.05 -7.27 -28.53
C THR A 328 -9.36 -8.18 -27.52
N LEU A 329 -9.58 -7.91 -26.24
CA LEU A 329 -9.06 -8.65 -25.10
C LEU A 329 -10.21 -9.46 -24.49
N SER A 330 -10.06 -10.78 -24.45
CA SER A 330 -10.94 -11.64 -23.66
C SER A 330 -10.51 -11.58 -22.21
N LEU A 331 -11.38 -11.08 -21.35
CA LEU A 331 -11.02 -10.78 -19.97
C LEU A 331 -11.60 -11.83 -19.01
N SER A 332 -10.94 -12.00 -17.88
CA SER A 332 -11.46 -12.70 -16.71
C SER A 332 -11.17 -11.83 -15.49
N LEU A 333 -12.05 -10.85 -15.27
CA LEU A 333 -11.88 -9.82 -14.24
C LEU A 333 -12.79 -10.09 -13.05
N ASN A 334 -12.27 -9.82 -11.86
CA ASN A 334 -13.11 -9.77 -10.66
C ASN A 334 -14.00 -8.52 -10.70
N PRO A 335 -15.22 -8.55 -10.14
CA PRO A 335 -16.05 -7.37 -9.99
C PRO A 335 -15.30 -6.24 -9.29
N GLY A 336 -15.46 -5.02 -9.80
CA GLY A 336 -14.70 -3.87 -9.30
C GLY A 336 -14.56 -2.76 -10.31
N ARG A 337 -13.77 -1.74 -9.96
CA ARG A 337 -13.56 -0.55 -10.79
C ARG A 337 -12.20 -0.64 -11.48
N TYR A 338 -12.20 -0.48 -12.79
CA TYR A 338 -11.01 -0.57 -13.64
C TYR A 338 -10.83 0.72 -14.43
N ARG A 339 -9.63 0.90 -14.99
CA ARG A 339 -9.40 1.93 -16.00
C ARG A 339 -8.51 1.41 -17.12
N VAL A 340 -8.76 1.95 -18.31
CA VAL A 340 -7.84 1.91 -19.44
C VAL A 340 -7.13 3.25 -19.55
N ARG A 341 -5.81 3.21 -19.66
CA ARG A 341 -4.97 4.39 -19.94
C ARG A 341 -3.90 4.06 -20.96
N ALA A 342 -3.36 5.07 -21.61
CA ALA A 342 -2.15 4.94 -22.42
C ALA A 342 -1.02 5.81 -21.83
N VAL A 343 0.22 5.37 -22.01
CA VAL A 343 1.39 6.06 -21.38
C VAL A 343 1.56 7.50 -21.87
N ARG A 344 1.16 7.81 -23.11
CA ARG A 344 1.36 9.13 -23.74
C ARG A 344 0.08 9.94 -23.89
N GLU A 345 -1.04 9.43 -23.39
CA GLU A 345 -2.33 10.11 -23.46
C GLU A 345 -2.81 10.48 -22.06
N PRO A 346 -3.14 11.76 -21.80
CA PRO A 346 -3.70 12.16 -20.51
C PRO A 346 -5.12 11.62 -20.32
N ALA A 347 -5.85 11.38 -21.42
CA ALA A 347 -7.20 10.83 -21.37
C ALA A 347 -7.17 9.36 -20.91
N GLN A 348 -8.01 9.07 -19.91
CA GLN A 348 -8.21 7.74 -19.35
C GLN A 348 -9.70 7.42 -19.31
N GLN A 349 -10.06 6.15 -19.47
CA GLN A 349 -11.43 5.66 -19.43
C GLN A 349 -11.61 4.74 -18.22
N ALA A 350 -12.37 5.18 -17.22
CA ALA A 350 -12.80 4.34 -16.11
C ALA A 350 -14.00 3.47 -16.52
N PHE A 351 -14.14 2.28 -15.97
CA PHE A 351 -15.31 1.41 -16.18
C PHE A 351 -15.50 0.46 -14.99
N ARG A 352 -16.68 -0.13 -14.88
CA ARG A 352 -17.01 -1.12 -13.83
C ARG A 352 -17.13 -2.52 -14.40
N VAL A 353 -16.70 -3.51 -13.61
CA VAL A 353 -16.94 -4.91 -13.88
C VAL A 353 -18.03 -5.40 -12.96
N GLU A 354 -19.16 -5.82 -13.53
CA GLU A 354 -20.37 -6.19 -12.79
C GLU A 354 -21.04 -7.39 -13.47
N PRO A 355 -21.54 -8.40 -12.72
CA PRO A 355 -22.13 -9.60 -13.32
C PRO A 355 -23.30 -9.35 -14.29
N SER A 356 -24.07 -8.29 -14.07
CA SER A 356 -25.24 -7.92 -14.88
C SER A 356 -24.93 -7.02 -16.08
N ALA A 357 -23.67 -6.66 -16.29
CA ALA A 357 -23.27 -5.73 -17.34
C ALA A 357 -23.16 -6.41 -18.73
N PRO A 358 -23.12 -5.63 -19.84
CA PRO A 358 -22.95 -6.17 -21.19
C PRO A 358 -21.66 -6.99 -21.35
N ALA A 359 -21.68 -7.98 -22.24
CA ALA A 359 -20.51 -8.82 -22.50
C ALA A 359 -19.40 -8.11 -23.29
N GLU A 360 -19.67 -6.95 -23.88
CA GLU A 360 -18.71 -6.25 -24.75
C GLU A 360 -18.63 -4.76 -24.39
N LEU A 361 -17.40 -4.24 -24.37
CA LEU A 361 -17.13 -2.83 -24.15
C LEU A 361 -16.07 -2.35 -25.16
N ASN A 362 -16.32 -1.21 -25.79
CA ASN A 362 -15.42 -0.59 -26.76
C ASN A 362 -14.87 0.71 -26.19
N ILE A 363 -13.54 0.86 -26.19
CA ILE A 363 -12.84 2.06 -25.69
C ILE A 363 -11.91 2.56 -26.79
N ALA A 364 -12.00 3.85 -27.12
CA ALA A 364 -11.11 4.51 -28.07
C ALA A 364 -10.14 5.44 -27.34
N LEU A 365 -8.84 5.27 -27.58
CA LEU A 365 -7.78 6.11 -27.01
C LEU A 365 -7.64 7.42 -27.79
N GLY A 366 -7.60 8.54 -27.08
CA GLY A 366 -7.58 9.89 -27.66
C GLY A 366 -8.96 10.48 -27.94
N ALA A 367 -10.03 9.77 -27.59
CA ALA A 367 -11.40 10.29 -27.59
C ALA A 367 -11.82 10.77 -26.19
N SER A 368 -12.90 11.54 -26.11
CA SER A 368 -13.49 11.95 -24.83
C SER A 368 -14.01 10.74 -24.03
N PRO A 369 -13.87 10.71 -22.69
CA PRO A 369 -14.35 9.60 -21.88
C PRO A 369 -15.87 9.41 -21.96
N LEU A 370 -16.32 8.16 -22.05
CA LEU A 370 -17.72 7.71 -22.15
C LEU A 370 -18.48 7.77 -20.79
N GLY A 371 -18.02 8.55 -19.82
CA GLY A 371 -18.45 8.42 -18.43
C GLY A 371 -17.85 7.17 -17.77
N GLU A 372 -18.67 6.37 -17.09
CA GLU A 372 -18.25 5.13 -16.41
C GLU A 372 -19.10 3.93 -16.85
N PRO A 373 -18.85 3.39 -18.07
CA PRO A 373 -19.58 2.22 -18.57
C PRO A 373 -19.28 0.96 -17.74
N SER A 374 -20.04 -0.11 -17.97
CA SER A 374 -19.83 -1.41 -17.31
C SER A 374 -19.68 -2.56 -18.31
N VAL A 375 -18.98 -3.62 -17.88
CA VAL A 375 -18.77 -4.86 -18.65
C VAL A 375 -18.83 -6.09 -17.75
N ALA A 376 -19.28 -7.23 -18.28
CA ALA A 376 -19.33 -8.49 -17.54
C ALA A 376 -17.92 -9.01 -17.17
N PRO A 377 -17.76 -9.75 -16.05
CA PRO A 377 -16.49 -10.37 -15.62
C PRO A 377 -15.74 -11.16 -16.70
N ALA A 378 -16.48 -11.93 -17.50
CA ALA A 378 -15.97 -12.74 -18.62
C ALA A 378 -16.18 -12.05 -19.99
N GLY A 379 -16.27 -10.72 -19.99
CA GLY A 379 -16.55 -9.93 -21.18
C GLY A 379 -15.34 -9.75 -22.10
N ARG A 380 -15.61 -9.15 -23.26
CA ARG A 380 -14.62 -8.72 -24.26
C ARG A 380 -14.46 -7.22 -24.22
N LEU A 381 -13.22 -6.77 -24.08
CA LEU A 381 -12.87 -5.36 -24.16
C LEU A 381 -12.11 -5.09 -25.46
N THR A 382 -12.69 -4.29 -26.35
CA THR A 382 -11.97 -3.82 -27.55
C THR A 382 -11.39 -2.45 -27.27
N VAL A 383 -10.07 -2.33 -27.39
CA VAL A 383 -9.37 -1.04 -27.29
C VAL A 383 -8.85 -0.65 -28.67
N ALA A 384 -9.25 0.53 -29.12
CA ALA A 384 -8.82 1.13 -30.39
C ALA A 384 -7.83 2.27 -30.11
N ASN A 385 -6.65 2.23 -30.74
CA ASN A 385 -5.72 3.35 -30.74
C ASN A 385 -6.08 4.33 -31.86
N THR A 386 -6.86 5.37 -31.53
CA THR A 386 -7.21 6.43 -32.50
C THR A 386 -6.21 7.59 -32.54
N THR A 387 -5.09 7.46 -31.81
CA THR A 387 -4.02 8.46 -31.80
C THR A 387 -3.06 8.28 -32.99
N GLY A 388 -2.29 9.32 -33.30
CA GLY A 388 -1.29 9.30 -34.38
C GLY A 388 0.03 8.56 -34.03
N ALA A 389 0.15 8.02 -32.82
CA ALA A 389 1.38 7.39 -32.34
C ALA A 389 1.12 5.98 -31.79
N GLN A 390 2.16 5.15 -31.71
CA GLN A 390 2.08 3.86 -31.03
C GLN A 390 1.82 4.10 -29.53
N GLN A 391 0.86 3.37 -28.97
CA GLN A 391 0.48 3.48 -27.56
C GLN A 391 0.75 2.17 -26.81
N THR A 392 1.29 2.30 -25.60
CA THR A 392 1.25 1.22 -24.60
C THR A 392 -0.03 1.37 -23.80
N VAL A 393 -0.99 0.51 -24.08
CA VAL A 393 -2.30 0.44 -23.43
C VAL A 393 -2.19 -0.36 -22.16
N ILE A 394 -2.69 0.20 -21.06
CA ILE A 394 -2.66 -0.40 -19.74
C ILE A 394 -4.09 -0.50 -19.23
N LEU A 395 -4.51 -1.72 -18.93
CA LEU A 395 -5.76 -2.03 -18.24
C LEU A 395 -5.42 -2.40 -16.80
N GLU A 396 -5.93 -1.63 -15.84
CA GLU A 396 -5.59 -1.81 -14.42
C GLU A 396 -6.78 -1.62 -13.49
N HIS A 397 -6.73 -2.33 -12.36
CA HIS A 397 -7.68 -2.16 -11.28
C HIS A 397 -7.42 -0.84 -10.54
N VAL A 398 -8.46 -0.01 -10.38
CA VAL A 398 -8.32 1.34 -9.82
C VAL A 398 -8.17 1.29 -8.31
N ALA A 399 -8.77 0.31 -7.62
CA ALA A 399 -8.63 0.23 -6.17
C ALA A 399 -7.15 0.05 -5.81
N TRP A 400 -6.67 0.92 -4.91
CA TRP A 400 -5.36 0.76 -4.29
C TRP A 400 -5.31 -0.58 -3.57
N SER A 401 -4.13 -1.20 -3.52
CA SER A 401 -3.99 -2.42 -2.72
C SER A 401 -4.29 -2.04 -1.28
N ASP A 402 -5.32 -2.65 -0.72
CA ASP A 402 -5.70 -2.58 0.69
C ASP A 402 -4.63 -3.17 1.63
N GLN A 403 -3.56 -3.73 1.06
CA GLN A 403 -2.43 -4.30 1.76
C GLN A 403 -1.27 -3.32 1.93
N SER A 404 -1.37 -2.12 1.36
CA SER A 404 -0.41 -1.06 1.60
C SER A 404 -0.65 -0.44 2.97
N THR A 405 0.42 -0.23 3.73
CA THR A 405 0.36 0.50 4.98
C THR A 405 0.74 1.94 4.69
N THR A 406 -0.25 2.82 4.60
CA THR A 406 -0.02 4.21 4.18
C THR A 406 0.62 5.05 5.27
N ALA A 407 1.31 6.12 4.89
CA ALA A 407 1.89 7.05 5.86
C ALA A 407 0.82 7.74 6.71
N ALA A 408 -0.35 8.03 6.15
CA ALA A 408 -1.49 8.58 6.88
C ALA A 408 -1.93 7.66 8.01
N GLU A 409 -2.10 6.36 7.73
CA GLU A 409 -2.42 5.37 8.76
C GLU A 409 -1.34 5.32 9.84
N VAL A 410 -0.07 5.11 9.48
CA VAL A 410 1.01 4.92 10.45
C VAL A 410 1.20 6.13 11.35
N THR A 411 1.22 7.34 10.76
CA THR A 411 1.43 8.59 11.51
C THR A 411 0.22 8.98 12.37
N SER A 412 -0.95 8.40 12.11
CA SER A 412 -2.15 8.57 12.93
C SER A 412 -2.31 7.50 14.03
N LEU A 413 -1.35 6.58 14.17
CA LEU A 413 -1.34 5.60 15.27
C LEU A 413 -0.59 6.14 16.50
N GLN A 414 -1.21 6.00 17.67
CA GLN A 414 -0.60 6.39 18.94
C GLN A 414 0.75 5.68 19.16
N THR A 415 0.81 4.37 18.91
CA THR A 415 2.03 3.56 19.02
C THR A 415 3.18 4.12 18.20
N PHE A 416 2.92 4.59 16.97
CA PHE A 416 3.96 5.17 16.13
C PHE A 416 4.46 6.50 16.72
N ARG A 417 3.54 7.38 17.17
CA ARG A 417 3.91 8.67 17.77
C ARG A 417 4.70 8.53 19.06
N ASP A 418 4.40 7.50 19.85
CA ASP A 418 5.11 7.22 21.10
C ASP A 418 6.52 6.67 20.82
N LEU A 419 6.64 5.67 19.93
CA LEU A 419 7.91 5.00 19.63
C LEU A 419 8.84 5.82 18.74
N PHE A 420 8.29 6.61 17.82
CA PHE A 420 9.00 7.29 16.73
C PHE A 420 8.68 8.79 16.68
N SER A 421 8.57 9.45 17.83
CA SER A 421 8.26 10.90 17.94
C SER A 421 9.18 11.83 17.16
N ARG A 422 10.38 11.37 16.78
CA ARG A 422 11.36 12.12 15.97
C ARG A 422 11.20 11.92 14.46
N GLU A 423 10.36 11.00 14.03
CA GLU A 423 10.01 10.87 12.61
C GLU A 423 9.12 12.03 12.21
N VAL A 424 9.74 13.05 11.63
CA VAL A 424 9.08 14.29 11.21
C VAL A 424 9.50 14.68 9.81
N LEU A 425 8.64 15.44 9.12
CA LEU A 425 8.99 16.07 7.87
C LEU A 425 10.10 17.11 8.06
N ARG A 426 10.82 17.41 6.97
CA ARG A 426 11.74 18.55 6.95
C ARG A 426 10.99 19.84 7.29
N ARG A 427 11.63 20.75 8.03
CA ARG A 427 11.04 22.07 8.32
C ARG A 427 10.71 22.81 7.03
N GLY A 428 9.50 23.34 6.93
CA GLY A 428 8.98 24.03 5.75
C GLY A 428 8.35 23.11 4.69
N GLU A 429 8.52 21.79 4.81
CA GLU A 429 7.85 20.81 3.96
C GLU A 429 6.42 20.57 4.47
N SER A 430 5.47 20.41 3.55
CA SER A 430 4.11 19.99 3.85
C SER A 430 3.66 18.94 2.86
N ILE A 431 3.03 17.87 3.34
CA ILE A 431 2.52 16.80 2.48
C ILE A 431 1.02 16.65 2.74
N SER A 432 0.22 16.53 1.67
CA SER A 432 -1.22 16.37 1.79
C SER A 432 -1.60 14.97 2.28
N VAL A 433 -2.73 14.89 2.97
CA VAL A 433 -3.51 13.68 3.25
C VAL A 433 -4.89 13.94 2.66
N GLY A 434 -5.36 13.06 1.77
CA GLY A 434 -6.65 13.22 1.10
C GLY A 434 -7.84 13.17 2.06
N SER A 435 -7.80 12.31 3.08
CA SER A 435 -8.84 12.25 4.10
C SER A 435 -8.30 11.82 5.47
N LEU A 436 -8.62 12.59 6.50
CA LEU A 436 -8.39 12.25 7.91
C LEU A 436 -9.55 12.74 8.76
N THR A 437 -9.95 11.96 9.75
CA THR A 437 -10.94 12.40 10.73
C THR A 437 -10.23 13.10 11.88
N VAL A 438 -10.54 14.38 12.07
CA VAL A 438 -10.00 15.21 13.13
C VAL A 438 -11.04 15.36 14.23
N VAL A 439 -10.58 15.29 15.47
CA VAL A 439 -11.37 15.51 16.67
C VAL A 439 -10.73 16.60 17.50
N PHE A 440 -11.54 17.58 17.91
CA PHE A 440 -11.18 18.50 18.98
C PHE A 440 -12.08 18.25 20.17
N THR A 441 -11.51 18.32 21.36
CA THR A 441 -12.28 18.28 22.60
C THR A 441 -12.04 19.53 23.44
N ASP A 442 -12.93 19.80 24.37
CA ASP A 442 -12.79 20.86 25.37
C ASP A 442 -13.48 20.41 26.67
N LEU A 443 -12.94 20.82 27.82
CA LEU A 443 -13.54 20.51 29.11
C LEU A 443 -14.51 21.65 29.49
N LYS A 444 -15.79 21.33 29.62
CA LYS A 444 -16.79 22.35 29.96
C LYS A 444 -16.51 22.95 31.34
N ASN A 445 -16.50 24.28 31.41
CA ASN A 445 -16.33 25.06 32.64
C ASN A 445 -15.00 24.80 33.37
N SER A 446 -13.93 24.44 32.67
CA SER A 446 -12.61 24.21 33.27
C SER A 446 -12.11 25.41 34.09
N THR A 447 -12.27 26.64 33.64
CA THR A 447 -11.90 27.84 34.42
C THR A 447 -12.62 27.91 35.76
N ARG A 448 -13.87 27.45 35.84
CA ARG A 448 -14.63 27.40 37.10
C ARG A 448 -14.12 26.28 37.99
N LEU A 449 -13.75 25.14 37.41
CA LEU A 449 -13.13 24.02 38.12
C LEU A 449 -11.88 24.48 38.90
N TYR A 450 -10.97 25.22 38.27
CA TYR A 450 -9.77 25.76 38.94
C TYR A 450 -10.13 26.70 40.11
N LYS A 451 -11.16 27.54 39.96
CA LYS A 451 -11.62 28.44 41.02
C LYS A 451 -12.25 27.71 42.21
N ASP A 452 -13.03 26.66 41.95
CA ASP A 452 -13.84 26.01 42.97
C ASP A 452 -13.03 25.05 43.85
N ILE A 453 -12.02 24.37 43.29
CA ILE A 453 -11.23 23.35 44.02
C ILE A 453 -9.72 23.65 44.11
N GLY A 454 -9.28 24.80 43.58
CA GLY A 454 -7.88 25.20 43.55
C GLY A 454 -7.06 24.49 42.47
N ASP A 455 -5.87 25.04 42.20
CA ASP A 455 -5.08 24.65 41.02
C ASP A 455 -4.56 23.22 41.06
N ALA A 456 -3.98 22.78 42.18
CA ALA A 456 -3.39 21.44 42.27
C ALA A 456 -4.44 20.31 42.17
N PRO A 457 -5.59 20.36 42.88
CA PRO A 457 -6.65 19.36 42.73
C PRO A 457 -7.33 19.42 41.35
N ALA A 458 -7.52 20.61 40.77
CA ALA A 458 -8.06 20.75 39.42
C ALA A 458 -7.13 20.16 38.36
N PHE A 459 -5.82 20.39 38.48
CA PHE A 459 -4.83 19.80 37.58
C PHE A 459 -4.83 18.27 37.64
N GLY A 460 -4.94 17.68 38.84
CA GLY A 460 -5.08 16.23 38.98
C GLY A 460 -6.30 15.66 38.23
N ARG A 461 -7.44 16.37 38.26
CA ARG A 461 -8.64 15.98 37.49
C ARG A 461 -8.45 16.12 35.98
N VAL A 462 -7.75 17.16 35.53
CA VAL A 462 -7.44 17.37 34.11
C VAL A 462 -6.47 16.29 33.60
N LEU A 463 -5.51 15.85 34.41
CA LEU A 463 -4.65 14.71 34.07
C LEU A 463 -5.46 13.41 33.88
N THR A 464 -6.37 13.08 34.82
CA THR A 464 -7.25 11.91 34.67
C THR A 464 -8.11 12.01 33.41
N HIS A 465 -8.61 13.20 33.11
CA HIS A 465 -9.35 13.45 31.89
C HIS A 465 -8.52 13.16 30.63
N PHE A 466 -7.27 13.58 30.57
CA PHE A 466 -6.39 13.27 29.45
C PHE A 466 -6.09 11.78 29.31
N GLU A 467 -5.89 11.05 30.41
CA GLU A 467 -5.65 9.61 30.35
C GLU A 467 -6.88 8.84 29.84
N ILE A 468 -8.08 9.23 30.26
CA ILE A 468 -9.34 8.65 29.73
C ILE A 468 -9.44 8.90 28.22
N LEU A 469 -9.18 10.13 27.78
CA LEU A 469 -9.22 10.47 26.36
C LEU A 469 -8.16 9.72 25.55
N LYS A 470 -6.93 9.67 26.03
CA LYS A 470 -5.83 8.94 25.40
C LYS A 470 -6.16 7.45 25.27
N ALA A 471 -6.70 6.84 26.32
CA ALA A 471 -7.11 5.44 26.30
C ALA A 471 -8.25 5.19 25.31
N ALA A 472 -9.28 6.05 25.28
CA ALA A 472 -10.41 5.92 24.35
C ALA A 472 -9.97 6.09 22.88
N VAL A 473 -9.14 7.08 22.60
CA VAL A 473 -8.56 7.34 21.28
C VAL A 473 -7.70 6.16 20.82
N ALA A 474 -6.79 5.68 21.67
CA ALA A 474 -5.90 4.56 21.32
C ALA A 474 -6.66 3.24 21.12
N ALA A 475 -7.70 2.96 21.93
CA ALA A 475 -8.51 1.76 21.81
C ALA A 475 -9.19 1.63 20.44
N GLU A 476 -9.60 2.76 19.87
CA GLU A 476 -10.23 2.87 18.54
C GLU A 476 -9.22 3.09 17.40
N GLY A 477 -7.91 3.07 17.70
CA GLY A 477 -6.85 3.16 16.70
C GLY A 477 -6.59 4.57 16.16
N GLY A 478 -6.96 5.60 16.92
CA GLY A 478 -6.54 6.97 16.65
C GLY A 478 -5.25 7.34 17.39
N ALA A 479 -4.91 8.62 17.31
CA ALA A 479 -3.79 9.21 18.03
C ALA A 479 -4.12 10.58 18.59
N LEU A 480 -3.57 10.85 19.78
CA LEU A 480 -3.43 12.19 20.31
C LEU A 480 -2.31 12.92 19.56
N VAL A 481 -2.64 14.04 18.92
CA VAL A 481 -1.67 14.88 18.20
C VAL A 481 -0.99 15.83 19.17
N LYS A 482 -1.81 16.60 19.91
CA LYS A 482 -1.35 17.59 20.87
C LYS A 482 -2.44 17.93 21.89
N THR A 483 -2.01 18.48 23.01
CA THR A 483 -2.86 19.10 24.03
C THR A 483 -2.78 20.62 23.92
N MET A 484 -3.87 21.31 24.25
CA MET A 484 -3.98 22.78 24.21
C MET A 484 -4.72 23.24 25.46
N GLY A 485 -4.00 23.48 26.56
CA GLY A 485 -4.64 23.72 27.85
C GLY A 485 -5.28 22.42 28.36
N ASP A 486 -6.61 22.42 28.51
CA ASP A 486 -7.50 21.31 28.87
C ASP A 486 -8.17 20.64 27.65
N ALA A 487 -7.89 21.12 26.43
CA ALA A 487 -8.37 20.56 25.18
C ALA A 487 -7.37 19.57 24.57
N ILE A 488 -7.88 18.62 23.78
CA ILE A 488 -7.04 17.79 22.92
C ILE A 488 -7.38 17.94 21.44
N MET A 489 -6.39 17.70 20.60
CA MET A 489 -6.56 17.38 19.20
C MET A 489 -6.16 15.92 18.98
N ALA A 490 -7.08 15.13 18.42
CA ALA A 490 -6.84 13.76 18.03
C ALA A 490 -7.19 13.52 16.55
N VAL A 491 -6.62 12.48 15.97
CA VAL A 491 -6.86 12.09 14.58
C VAL A 491 -7.12 10.61 14.44
N PHE A 492 -7.93 10.25 13.44
CA PHE A 492 -8.27 8.88 13.10
C PHE A 492 -8.24 8.70 11.58
N PRO A 493 -7.76 7.54 11.06
CA PRO A 493 -7.86 7.20 9.64
C PRO A 493 -9.29 7.13 9.13
N ARG A 494 -10.25 6.75 9.99
CA ARG A 494 -11.65 6.52 9.62
C ARG A 494 -12.63 7.28 10.53
N PRO A 495 -13.82 7.66 10.01
CA PRO A 495 -14.78 8.45 10.77
C PRO A 495 -15.42 7.74 11.98
N LEU A 496 -15.93 6.52 11.79
CA LEU A 496 -16.66 5.80 12.84
C LEU A 496 -15.84 5.55 14.12
N PRO A 497 -14.57 5.10 14.07
CA PRO A 497 -13.75 4.96 15.27
C PRO A 497 -13.62 6.25 16.09
N ALA A 498 -13.56 7.42 15.44
CA ALA A 498 -13.49 8.70 16.12
C ALA A 498 -14.77 8.98 16.93
N LEU A 499 -15.93 8.71 16.34
CA LEU A 499 -17.23 8.87 17.02
C LEU A 499 -17.33 7.93 18.22
N ARG A 500 -17.01 6.64 18.06
CA ARG A 500 -17.03 5.67 19.16
C ARG A 500 -16.09 6.06 20.30
N ALA A 501 -14.88 6.52 19.96
CA ALA A 501 -13.92 6.98 20.96
C ALA A 501 -14.48 8.14 21.80
N MET A 502 -15.10 9.13 21.15
CA MET A 502 -15.65 10.29 21.84
C MET A 502 -16.89 9.96 22.66
N LEU A 503 -17.79 9.11 22.16
CA LEU A 503 -18.94 8.62 22.92
C LEU A 503 -18.48 7.87 24.18
N ARG A 504 -17.51 6.96 24.05
CA ARG A 504 -16.95 6.20 25.18
C ARG A 504 -16.26 7.12 26.19
N ALA A 505 -15.47 8.09 25.72
CA ALA A 505 -14.81 9.05 26.60
C ALA A 505 -15.81 9.93 27.35
N GLN A 506 -16.86 10.41 26.67
CA GLN A 506 -17.91 11.22 27.28
C GLN A 506 -18.67 10.42 28.36
N GLN A 507 -19.01 9.17 28.09
CA GLN A 507 -19.65 8.28 29.07
C GLN A 507 -18.78 8.03 30.31
N HIS A 508 -17.49 7.73 30.10
CA HIS A 508 -16.55 7.49 31.21
C HIS A 508 -16.42 8.75 32.08
N LEU A 509 -16.24 9.93 31.46
CA LEU A 509 -16.10 11.20 32.19
C LEU A 509 -17.38 11.60 32.92
N ALA A 510 -18.56 11.32 32.35
CA ALA A 510 -19.84 11.61 32.97
C ALA A 510 -20.17 10.66 34.14
N ARG A 511 -19.70 9.40 34.08
CA ARG A 511 -19.99 8.37 35.08
C ARG A 511 -18.72 7.63 35.55
N PRO A 512 -17.76 8.33 36.16
CA PRO A 512 -16.45 7.75 36.48
C PRO A 512 -16.49 6.59 37.48
N GLN A 513 -17.59 6.45 38.22
CA GLN A 513 -17.83 5.34 39.16
C GLN A 513 -18.20 4.02 38.47
N ASP A 514 -18.65 4.06 37.23
CA ASP A 514 -19.11 2.88 36.47
C ASP A 514 -17.95 2.20 35.69
N PHE A 515 -16.76 2.81 35.70
CA PHE A 515 -15.62 2.37 34.90
C PHE A 515 -14.36 2.26 35.75
N GLU A 516 -13.58 1.20 35.52
CA GLU A 516 -12.24 1.10 36.08
C GLU A 516 -11.32 2.13 35.43
N LEU A 517 -10.54 2.84 36.25
CA LEU A 517 -9.52 3.76 35.78
C LEU A 517 -8.42 2.99 35.03
N PRO A 518 -7.79 3.59 34.01
CA PRO A 518 -6.61 3.00 33.38
C PRO A 518 -5.53 2.67 34.41
N PRO A 519 -4.79 1.56 34.27
CA PRO A 519 -3.79 1.10 35.24
C PRO A 519 -2.67 2.11 35.51
N GLU A 520 -2.47 3.07 34.61
CA GLU A 520 -1.49 4.16 34.73
C GLU A 520 -1.92 5.28 35.71
N VAL A 521 -3.17 5.27 36.19
CA VAL A 521 -3.71 6.28 37.11
C VAL A 521 -3.66 5.76 38.54
N SER A 522 -2.86 6.40 39.41
CA SER A 522 -2.88 6.11 40.86
C SER A 522 -4.25 6.41 41.45
N PRO A 523 -4.83 5.53 42.30
CA PRO A 523 -6.13 5.75 42.90
C PRO A 523 -6.12 7.03 43.74
N GLN A 524 -6.94 8.01 43.33
CA GLN A 524 -7.11 9.25 44.06
C GLN A 524 -7.91 8.99 45.33
N THR A 525 -7.54 9.63 46.43
CA THR A 525 -8.18 9.46 47.76
C THR A 525 -9.57 10.09 47.87
N SER A 526 -10.11 10.67 46.79
CA SER A 526 -11.43 11.32 46.74
C SER A 526 -12.31 10.72 45.64
N THR A 527 -13.61 10.62 45.91
CA THR A 527 -14.61 10.14 44.93
C THR A 527 -14.57 10.99 43.64
N PRO A 528 -14.36 10.36 42.46
CA PRO A 528 -14.25 11.11 41.21
C PRO A 528 -15.59 11.74 40.85
N LYS A 529 -15.62 13.08 40.73
CA LYS A 529 -16.82 13.81 40.32
C LYS A 529 -16.95 13.84 38.79
N PRO A 530 -18.18 13.75 38.24
CA PRO A 530 -18.43 13.86 36.80
C PRO A 530 -17.79 15.09 36.14
N LEU A 531 -17.36 14.91 34.90
CA LEU A 531 -16.84 15.94 34.01
C LEU A 531 -17.62 15.91 32.69
N ALA A 532 -17.91 17.09 32.14
CA ALA A 532 -18.62 17.23 30.87
C ALA A 532 -17.61 17.49 29.74
N LEU A 533 -17.53 16.54 28.81
CA LEU A 533 -16.67 16.59 27.63
C LEU A 533 -17.42 17.23 26.47
N LYS A 534 -16.85 18.26 25.88
CA LYS A 534 -17.24 18.74 24.55
C LYS A 534 -16.40 18.05 23.49
N ALA A 535 -16.99 17.70 22.36
CA ALA A 535 -16.22 17.28 21.19
C ALA A 535 -16.85 17.74 19.87
N GLY A 536 -15.97 18.13 18.93
CA GLY A 536 -16.30 18.38 17.53
C GLY A 536 -15.54 17.40 16.63
N LEU A 537 -16.22 16.82 15.66
CA LEU A 537 -15.68 15.81 14.75
C LEU A 537 -15.96 16.20 13.29
N HIS A 538 -14.93 16.15 12.46
CA HIS A 538 -15.05 16.37 11.02
C HIS A 538 -13.98 15.58 10.26
N CYS A 539 -14.32 15.16 9.06
CA CYS A 539 -13.47 14.38 8.17
C CYS A 539 -13.22 15.16 6.87
N GLY A 540 -11.97 15.24 6.45
CA GLY A 540 -11.59 15.94 5.22
C GLY A 540 -10.08 15.99 4.97
N PRO A 541 -9.66 16.64 3.88
CA PRO A 541 -8.25 16.76 3.52
C PRO A 541 -7.48 17.68 4.48
N CYS A 542 -6.23 17.33 4.76
CA CYS A 542 -5.34 18.17 5.57
C CYS A 542 -3.88 18.08 5.11
N LEU A 543 -3.04 18.97 5.65
CA LEU A 543 -1.60 18.96 5.44
C LEU A 543 -0.90 18.43 6.69
N VAL A 544 0.01 17.47 6.50
CA VAL A 544 0.96 17.06 7.53
C VAL A 544 2.15 18.00 7.49
N ILE A 545 2.55 18.51 8.65
CA ILE A 545 3.66 19.43 8.81
C ILE A 545 4.54 19.01 9.98
N ASN A 546 5.77 19.52 10.00
CA ASN A 546 6.60 19.50 11.19
C ASN A 546 6.37 20.78 12.00
N GLN A 547 5.78 20.66 13.19
CA GLN A 547 5.61 21.75 14.15
C GLN A 547 6.28 21.35 15.48
N ASN A 548 7.24 22.18 15.95
CA ASN A 548 7.99 21.94 17.18
C ASN A 548 8.68 20.56 17.23
N ASP A 549 9.28 20.16 16.11
CA ASP A 549 9.96 18.87 15.94
C ASP A 549 9.05 17.67 16.23
N ARG A 550 7.75 17.82 15.93
CA ARG A 550 6.72 16.78 15.96
C ARG A 550 5.81 16.88 14.73
N LEU A 551 5.22 15.75 14.33
CA LEU A 551 4.20 15.72 13.29
C LEU A 551 2.89 16.35 13.78
N ASP A 552 2.42 17.35 13.06
CA ASP A 552 1.16 18.05 13.31
C ASP A 552 0.35 18.14 12.01
N TYR A 553 -0.92 18.53 12.12
CA TYR A 553 -1.82 18.69 10.99
C TYR A 553 -2.32 20.12 10.89
N PHE A 554 -2.43 20.62 9.66
CA PHE A 554 -2.86 21.97 9.34
C PHE A 554 -3.87 21.98 8.19
N GLY A 555 -4.68 23.03 8.11
CA GLY A 555 -5.61 23.27 7.00
C GLY A 555 -7.04 23.55 7.44
N THR A 556 -7.92 23.76 6.45
CA THR A 556 -9.33 24.13 6.65
C THR A 556 -10.07 23.10 7.49
N THR A 557 -9.86 21.80 7.27
CA THR A 557 -10.46 20.71 8.07
C THR A 557 -10.14 20.86 9.55
N VAL A 558 -8.87 21.12 9.92
CA VAL A 558 -8.47 21.28 11.33
C VAL A 558 -9.16 22.49 11.97
N ASN A 559 -9.17 23.63 11.26
CA ASN A 559 -9.81 24.86 11.74
C ASN A 559 -11.32 24.71 11.87
N PHE A 560 -11.96 24.01 10.92
CA PHE A 560 -13.40 23.74 10.92
C PHE A 560 -13.79 22.87 12.12
N THR A 561 -13.07 21.77 12.37
CA THR A 561 -13.32 20.89 13.53
C THR A 561 -13.22 21.64 14.85
N ALA A 562 -12.21 22.50 15.02
CA ALA A 562 -12.06 23.30 16.24
C ALA A 562 -13.26 24.23 16.48
N ARG A 563 -13.89 24.75 15.42
CA ARG A 563 -15.12 25.56 15.52
C ARG A 563 -16.35 24.72 15.88
N LEU A 564 -16.48 23.51 15.32
CA LEU A 564 -17.55 22.58 15.70
C LEU A 564 -17.52 22.26 17.20
N CYS A 565 -16.35 22.01 17.77
CA CYS A 565 -16.20 21.75 19.21
C CYS A 565 -16.73 22.92 20.07
N GLY A 566 -16.62 24.16 19.58
CA GLY A 566 -17.12 25.35 20.26
C GLY A 566 -18.65 25.44 20.33
N LEU A 567 -19.39 24.74 19.45
CA LEU A 567 -20.86 24.70 19.43
C LEU A 567 -21.46 23.68 20.41
N CYS A 568 -20.60 22.85 20.99
CA CYS A 568 -20.99 21.80 21.90
C CYS A 568 -21.41 22.37 23.26
N THR A 569 -22.51 21.84 23.79
CA THR A 569 -23.06 22.20 25.11
C THR A 569 -22.41 21.41 26.25
N GLY A 570 -21.66 20.34 25.93
CA GLY A 570 -20.92 19.47 26.84
C GLY A 570 -21.65 18.18 27.25
N THR A 571 -22.88 17.99 26.79
CA THR A 571 -23.64 16.73 26.89
C THR A 571 -23.93 16.12 25.51
N ASP A 572 -23.54 16.81 24.45
CA ASP A 572 -23.66 16.42 23.06
C ASP A 572 -22.28 16.32 22.40
N LEU A 573 -22.20 15.67 21.24
CA LEU A 573 -21.08 15.72 20.31
C LEU A 573 -21.55 16.43 19.04
N ILE A 574 -20.67 17.19 18.40
CA ILE A 574 -20.98 17.90 17.14
C ILE A 574 -20.26 17.23 15.98
N LEU A 575 -21.01 16.81 14.97
CA LEU A 575 -20.50 16.12 13.77
C LEU A 575 -20.81 16.98 12.54
N SER A 576 -19.87 17.09 11.61
CA SER A 576 -20.14 17.68 10.29
C SER A 576 -20.98 16.75 9.41
N SER A 577 -21.73 17.27 8.43
CA SER A 577 -22.42 16.44 7.42
C SER A 577 -21.46 15.52 6.65
N ALA A 578 -20.23 15.94 6.37
CA ALA A 578 -19.21 15.09 5.73
C ALA A 578 -18.87 13.84 6.56
N LEU A 579 -18.93 13.94 7.89
CA LEU A 579 -18.69 12.82 8.80
C LEU A 579 -19.93 11.93 8.94
N GLN A 580 -21.13 12.52 8.96
CA GLN A 580 -22.38 11.76 9.00
C GLN A 580 -22.65 10.99 7.69
N ALA A 581 -22.23 11.53 6.55
CA ALA A 581 -22.39 10.90 5.24
C ALA A 581 -21.59 9.60 5.07
N ASP A 582 -20.64 9.32 5.97
CA ASP A 582 -19.96 8.03 6.02
C ASP A 582 -20.98 6.90 6.36
N PRO A 583 -21.09 5.85 5.52
CA PRO A 583 -22.11 4.81 5.74
C PRO A 583 -21.99 4.08 7.07
N GLU A 584 -20.78 3.88 7.59
CA GLU A 584 -20.57 3.22 8.89
C GLU A 584 -21.03 4.12 10.03
N VAL A 585 -20.79 5.44 9.92
CA VAL A 585 -21.30 6.43 10.88
C VAL A 585 -22.82 6.51 10.85
N ALA A 586 -23.42 6.67 9.67
CA ALA A 586 -24.87 6.74 9.52
C ALA A 586 -25.57 5.51 10.11
N ALA A 587 -25.04 4.31 9.80
CA ALA A 587 -25.55 3.06 10.35
C ALA A 587 -25.39 2.99 11.89
N HIS A 588 -24.25 3.44 12.42
CA HIS A 588 -24.03 3.46 13.87
C HIS A 588 -25.00 4.40 14.59
N LEU A 589 -25.22 5.61 14.04
CA LEU A 589 -26.17 6.58 14.60
C LEU A 589 -27.61 6.04 14.58
N ALA A 590 -28.01 5.38 13.50
CA ALA A 590 -29.32 4.73 13.40
C ALA A 590 -29.51 3.58 14.38
N GLY A 591 -28.42 2.95 14.84
CA GLY A 591 -28.43 1.85 15.80
C GLY A 591 -28.27 2.27 17.26
N LEU A 592 -28.18 3.57 17.57
CA LEU A 592 -28.15 4.07 18.95
C LEU A 592 -29.49 3.77 19.66
N PRO A 593 -29.48 3.60 21.00
CA PRO A 593 -30.71 3.36 21.74
C PRO A 593 -31.69 4.54 21.62
N GLU A 594 -32.99 4.31 21.81
CA GLU A 594 -34.03 5.37 21.75
C GLU A 594 -33.80 6.53 22.73
N THR A 595 -33.01 6.30 23.79
CA THR A 595 -32.61 7.33 24.76
C THR A 595 -31.52 8.26 24.25
N ALA A 596 -30.90 7.95 23.11
CA ALA A 596 -29.96 8.85 22.43
C ALA A 596 -30.73 9.84 21.54
N HIS A 597 -30.29 11.09 21.55
CA HIS A 597 -30.87 12.15 20.72
C HIS A 597 -29.90 12.52 19.60
N VAL A 598 -30.34 12.32 18.35
CA VAL A 598 -29.64 12.73 17.15
C VAL A 598 -30.50 13.76 16.42
N CYS A 599 -30.01 14.98 16.27
CA CYS A 599 -30.71 16.02 15.52
C CYS A 599 -29.77 16.81 14.63
N THR A 600 -30.35 17.42 13.60
CA THR A 600 -29.63 18.22 12.62
C THR A 600 -29.97 19.70 12.82
N GLU A 601 -28.98 20.56 12.70
CA GLU A 601 -29.11 22.01 12.83
C GLU A 601 -28.29 22.70 11.74
N THR A 602 -28.73 23.87 11.28
CA THR A 602 -27.93 24.73 10.40
C THR A 602 -27.38 25.90 11.20
N THR A 603 -26.07 26.17 11.05
CA THR A 603 -25.38 27.21 11.82
C THR A 603 -24.31 27.90 10.99
N SER A 604 -23.89 29.10 11.38
CA SER A 604 -22.74 29.79 10.78
C SER A 604 -21.52 29.65 11.69
N LEU A 605 -20.33 29.50 11.08
CA LEU A 605 -19.08 29.33 11.81
C LEU A 605 -18.19 30.56 11.67
N LYS A 606 -17.72 31.07 12.81
CA LYS A 606 -16.80 32.22 12.82
C LYS A 606 -15.53 31.92 12.02
N GLY A 607 -15.29 32.75 11.00
CA GLY A 607 -14.12 32.65 10.11
C GLY A 607 -14.37 31.91 8.80
N PHE A 608 -15.61 31.47 8.53
CA PHE A 608 -16.03 30.80 7.30
C PHE A 608 -17.02 31.64 6.47
N GLY A 609 -17.00 32.96 6.64
CA GLY A 609 -17.94 33.87 5.98
C GLY A 609 -19.38 33.68 6.45
N ASP A 610 -20.34 34.08 5.61
CA ASP A 610 -21.79 33.94 5.85
C ASP A 610 -22.33 32.57 5.37
N GLU A 611 -21.45 31.60 5.14
CA GLU A 611 -21.83 30.24 4.74
C GLU A 611 -22.56 29.54 5.89
N ALA A 612 -23.69 28.91 5.56
CA ALA A 612 -24.49 28.14 6.48
C ALA A 612 -24.09 26.66 6.37
N PHE A 613 -23.70 26.07 7.50
CA PHE A 613 -23.26 24.69 7.60
C PHE A 613 -24.30 23.85 8.30
N GLU A 614 -24.61 22.70 7.71
CA GLU A 614 -25.39 21.66 8.36
C GLU A 614 -24.49 20.88 9.33
N ILE A 615 -24.94 20.74 10.57
CA ILE A 615 -24.27 20.03 11.66
C ILE A 615 -25.23 19.06 12.31
N TRP A 616 -24.68 18.00 12.90
CA TRP A 616 -25.41 16.97 13.61
C TRP A 616 -25.02 17.00 15.09
N ARG A 617 -26.00 17.05 15.98
CA ARG A 617 -25.82 16.92 17.43
C ARG A 617 -26.19 15.52 17.84
N VAL A 618 -25.29 14.88 18.58
CA VAL A 618 -25.48 13.52 19.10
C VAL A 618 -25.32 13.53 20.60
N SER A 619 -26.39 13.25 21.34
CA SER A 619 -26.35 13.07 22.79
C SER A 619 -26.63 11.60 23.10
N ALA A 620 -25.67 10.92 23.72
CA ALA A 620 -25.86 9.54 24.20
C ALA A 620 -26.19 9.55 25.71
N PRO A 621 -27.02 8.60 26.18
CA PRO A 621 -27.52 8.55 27.56
C PRO A 621 -26.43 8.43 28.63
#